data_AF-A0A4R2TAV1-F1
#
_entry.id   AF-A0A4R2TAV1-F1
#
_cell.length_a   1.000
_cell.length_b   1.000
_cell.length_c   1.000
_cell.angle_alpha   90.00
_cell.angle_beta   90.00
_cell.angle_gamma   90.00
#
_symmetry.space_group_name_H-M   'P 1'
#
loop_
_entity.id
_entity.type
_entity.pdbx_description
1 polymer ?
#
loop_
_entity_poly.entity_id
_entity_poly.type
_entity_poly.pdbx_seq_one_letter_code
_entity_poly.pdbx_strand_id
1 'polypeptide(L)'
;MNDKVTTDRVMVHAASDEDRANWAQLLDDHKRIAEQCVVLADLAQGSREQSGIASRKLIELAITVAKHLDLEDEVIDRTVVAMEAKYSPDTIATMEENLDILRSDWKAFIGRWLPVIAPGEWEKFGVQAESMLDRLSSQVMLETEILYDHALRDGVVRPGGLVLH
;
A
#
# COMPACT_ATOMS: atom_id res chain seq x y z
N MET A 1 22.49 51.59 10.27
CA MET A 1 22.01 50.48 11.12
C MET A 1 21.36 49.47 10.20
N ASN A 2 22.15 48.46 9.80
CA ASN A 2 21.67 47.23 9.18
C ASN A 2 21.05 46.35 10.27
N ASP A 3 19.95 45.68 9.96
CA ASP A 3 19.91 44.21 9.75
C ASP A 3 18.44 43.80 9.55
N LYS A 4 18.09 43.47 8.31
CA LYS A 4 17.91 42.09 7.83
C LYS A 4 16.73 41.39 8.51
N VAL A 5 15.56 41.59 7.91
CA VAL A 5 14.46 40.64 7.94
C VAL A 5 14.94 39.40 7.20
N THR A 6 15.43 38.40 7.94
CA THR A 6 15.64 37.05 7.42
C THR A 6 14.26 36.42 7.26
N THR A 7 13.67 36.58 6.08
CA THR A 7 12.61 35.69 5.63
C THR A 7 13.25 34.33 5.41
N ASP A 8 13.13 33.46 6.42
CA ASP A 8 13.49 32.05 6.32
C ASP A 8 12.47 31.39 5.39
N ARG A 9 12.71 31.59 4.10
CA ARG A 9 11.94 30.98 3.01
C ARG A 9 12.37 29.53 3.04
N VAL A 10 11.57 28.68 3.69
CA VAL A 10 11.67 27.22 3.61
C VAL A 10 11.95 26.87 2.15
N MET A 11 13.21 26.52 1.86
CA MET A 11 13.58 26.06 0.54
C MET A 11 13.03 24.65 0.47
N VAL A 12 11.81 24.52 -0.05
CA VAL A 12 11.26 23.25 -0.51
C VAL A 12 12.25 22.78 -1.58
N HIS A 13 13.16 21.89 -1.21
CA HIS A 13 14.04 21.24 -2.16
C HIS A 13 13.12 20.50 -3.13
N ALA A 14 13.21 20.82 -4.42
CA ALA A 14 12.51 20.05 -5.43
C ALA A 14 12.92 18.58 -5.28
N ALA A 15 11.94 17.67 -5.22
CA ALA A 15 12.19 16.23 -5.12
C ALA A 15 13.24 15.80 -6.17
N SER A 16 14.10 14.84 -5.82
CA SER A 16 15.05 14.29 -6.79
C SER A 16 14.33 13.45 -7.85
N ASP A 17 15.00 13.13 -8.95
CA ASP A 17 14.45 12.20 -9.95
C ASP A 17 14.27 10.78 -9.38
N GLU A 18 15.12 10.41 -8.42
CA GLU A 18 15.05 9.14 -7.67
C GLU A 18 13.82 9.12 -6.77
N ASP A 19 13.56 10.19 -6.02
CA ASP A 19 12.34 10.31 -5.20
C ASP A 19 11.10 10.19 -6.09
N ARG A 20 11.06 10.92 -7.22
CA ARG A 20 9.94 10.85 -8.18
C ARG A 20 9.70 9.43 -8.69
N ALA A 21 10.77 8.70 -9.03
CA ALA A 21 10.67 7.32 -9.51
C ALA A 21 10.15 6.37 -8.41
N ASN A 22 10.63 6.52 -7.17
CA ASN A 22 10.19 5.72 -6.04
C ASN A 22 8.72 5.97 -5.71
N TRP A 23 8.29 7.23 -5.68
CA TRP A 23 6.88 7.61 -5.51
C TRP A 23 5.97 7.04 -6.61
N ALA A 24 6.42 7.09 -7.87
CA ALA A 24 5.69 6.51 -8.98
C ALA A 24 5.54 4.99 -8.85
N GLN A 25 6.60 4.31 -8.42
CA GLN A 25 6.59 2.86 -8.20
C GLN A 25 5.63 2.47 -7.07
N LEU A 26 5.62 3.22 -5.97
CA LEU A 26 4.70 2.97 -4.84
C LEU A 26 3.23 3.09 -5.26
N LEU A 27 2.88 4.11 -6.04
CA LEU A 27 1.52 4.28 -6.57
C LEU A 27 1.13 3.17 -7.55
N ASP A 28 2.06 2.71 -8.39
CA ASP A 28 1.82 1.58 -9.30
C ASP A 28 1.63 0.26 -8.53
N ASP A 29 2.43 0.04 -7.48
CA ASP A 29 2.33 -1.13 -6.61
C ASP A 29 0.98 -1.17 -5.88
N HIS A 30 0.50 -0.04 -5.35
CA HIS A 30 -0.83 0.04 -4.72
C HIS A 30 -1.93 -0.36 -5.70
N LYS A 31 -1.91 0.18 -6.92
CA LYS A 31 -2.88 -0.15 -7.96
C LYS A 31 -2.84 -1.64 -8.29
N ARG A 32 -1.64 -2.19 -8.44
CA ARG A 32 -1.44 -3.61 -8.74
C ARG A 32 -1.93 -4.50 -7.61
N ILE A 33 -1.66 -4.16 -6.35
CA ILE A 33 -2.14 -4.90 -5.18
C ILE A 33 -3.68 -4.91 -5.18
N ALA A 34 -4.32 -3.74 -5.35
CA ALA A 34 -5.78 -3.64 -5.38
C ALA A 34 -6.40 -4.49 -6.52
N GLU A 35 -5.84 -4.43 -7.73
CA GLU A 35 -6.28 -5.26 -8.86
C GLU A 35 -6.12 -6.76 -8.59
N GLN A 36 -4.99 -7.17 -7.99
CA GLN A 36 -4.74 -8.56 -7.62
C GLN A 36 -5.70 -9.05 -6.52
N CYS A 37 -6.04 -8.20 -5.56
CA CYS A 37 -7.04 -8.49 -4.52
C CYS A 37 -8.41 -8.77 -5.13
N VAL A 38 -8.89 -7.91 -6.05
CA VAL A 38 -10.18 -8.10 -6.74
C VAL A 38 -10.19 -9.43 -7.50
N VAL A 39 -9.16 -9.69 -8.31
CA VAL A 39 -9.06 -10.94 -9.08
C VAL A 39 -9.07 -12.16 -8.16
N LEU A 40 -8.35 -12.12 -7.04
CA LEU A 40 -8.29 -13.25 -6.11
C LEU A 40 -9.59 -13.42 -5.32
N ALA A 41 -10.27 -12.34 -4.95
CA ALA A 41 -11.57 -12.38 -4.30
C ALA A 41 -12.63 -12.98 -5.22
N ASP A 42 -12.67 -12.58 -6.49
CA ASP A 42 -13.58 -13.14 -7.50
C ASP A 42 -13.35 -14.65 -7.69
N LEU A 43 -12.08 -15.07 -7.75
CA LEU A 43 -11.74 -16.49 -7.78
C LEU A 43 -12.22 -17.21 -6.53
N ALA A 44 -12.02 -16.63 -5.34
CA ALA A 44 -12.38 -17.25 -4.06
C ALA A 44 -13.89 -17.47 -3.89
N GLN A 45 -14.72 -16.68 -4.56
CA GLN A 45 -16.19 -16.84 -4.62
C GLN A 45 -16.64 -17.83 -5.71
N GLY A 46 -15.72 -18.26 -6.58
CA GLY A 46 -15.98 -19.15 -7.69
C GLY A 46 -15.94 -20.65 -7.33
N SER A 47 -15.88 -21.48 -8.36
CA SER A 47 -15.82 -22.94 -8.22
C SER A 47 -14.50 -23.39 -7.61
N ARG A 48 -14.53 -24.42 -6.75
CA ARG A 48 -13.33 -25.07 -6.18
C ARG A 48 -12.32 -25.57 -7.23
N GLU A 49 -12.76 -25.77 -8.48
CA GLU A 49 -11.88 -26.13 -9.59
C GLU A 49 -10.86 -25.03 -9.92
N GLN A 50 -11.12 -23.80 -9.46
CA GLN A 50 -10.22 -22.66 -9.61
C GLN A 50 -9.11 -22.62 -8.55
N SER A 51 -9.07 -23.57 -7.59
CA SER A 51 -8.10 -23.50 -6.48
C SER A 51 -6.65 -23.44 -6.93
N GLY A 52 -6.31 -24.11 -8.03
CA GLY A 52 -4.96 -24.03 -8.61
C GLY A 52 -4.64 -22.65 -9.21
N ILE A 53 -5.64 -21.97 -9.79
CA ILE A 53 -5.49 -20.58 -10.31
C ILE A 53 -5.36 -19.62 -9.14
N ALA A 54 -6.23 -19.74 -8.13
CA ALA A 54 -6.20 -18.93 -6.92
C ALA A 54 -4.86 -19.06 -6.16
N SER A 55 -4.30 -20.28 -6.09
CA SER A 55 -2.99 -20.50 -5.46
C SER A 55 -1.89 -19.70 -6.16
N ARG A 56 -1.85 -19.71 -7.50
CA ARG A 56 -0.89 -18.90 -8.27
C ARG A 56 -1.10 -17.41 -8.05
N LYS A 57 -2.36 -16.96 -8.05
CA LYS A 57 -2.68 -15.54 -7.83
C LYS A 57 -2.33 -15.07 -6.43
N LEU A 58 -2.47 -15.93 -5.42
CA LEU A 58 -2.01 -15.64 -4.07
C LEU A 58 -0.48 -15.54 -3.97
N ILE A 59 0.27 -16.40 -4.69
CA ILE A 59 1.74 -16.28 -4.77
C ILE A 59 2.14 -14.95 -5.42
N GLU A 60 1.50 -14.61 -6.55
CA GLU A 60 1.77 -13.35 -7.25
C GLU A 60 1.49 -12.14 -6.35
N LEU A 61 0.38 -12.14 -5.61
CA LEU A 61 0.05 -11.08 -4.66
C LEU A 61 1.05 -11.02 -3.49
N ALA A 62 1.43 -12.17 -2.93
CA ALA A 62 2.44 -12.23 -1.86
C ALA A 62 3.79 -11.65 -2.28
N ILE A 63 4.21 -11.90 -3.52
CA ILE A 63 5.44 -11.31 -4.07
C ILE A 63 5.29 -9.80 -4.26
N THR A 64 4.17 -9.33 -4.81
CA THR A 64 3.93 -7.88 -4.97
C THR A 64 3.97 -7.17 -3.62
N VAL A 65 3.24 -7.69 -2.62
CA VAL A 65 3.21 -7.09 -1.27
C VAL A 65 4.58 -7.09 -0.62
N ALA A 66 5.36 -8.18 -0.74
CA ALA A 66 6.70 -8.22 -0.16
C ALA A 66 7.62 -7.15 -0.78
N LYS A 67 7.63 -7.03 -2.12
CA LYS A 67 8.43 -6.01 -2.81
C LYS A 67 8.00 -4.59 -2.46
N HIS A 68 6.69 -4.37 -2.35
CA HIS A 68 6.14 -3.09 -1.96
C HIS A 68 6.61 -2.69 -0.55
N LEU A 69 6.54 -3.61 0.43
CA LEU A 69 7.02 -3.37 1.78
C LEU A 69 8.53 -3.09 1.83
N ASP A 70 9.34 -3.81 1.04
CA ASP A 70 10.78 -3.57 0.95
C ASP A 70 11.07 -2.14 0.45
N LEU A 71 10.34 -1.67 -0.57
CA LEU A 71 10.48 -0.31 -1.10
C LEU A 71 9.98 0.75 -0.10
N GLU A 72 8.88 0.48 0.60
CA GLU A 72 8.35 1.41 1.61
C GLU A 72 9.30 1.60 2.79
N ASP A 73 9.91 0.52 3.30
CA ASP A 73 10.88 0.59 4.39
C ASP A 73 12.12 1.42 3.98
N GLU A 74 12.44 1.50 2.69
CA GLU A 74 13.53 2.32 2.14
C GLU A 74 13.15 3.79 1.90
N VAL A 75 11.89 4.06 1.55
CA VAL A 75 11.45 5.36 0.98
C VAL A 75 10.56 6.18 1.91
N ILE A 76 9.74 5.53 2.76
CA ILE A 76 8.68 6.21 3.51
C ILE A 76 8.83 5.99 5.01
N ASP A 77 9.08 7.07 5.75
CA ASP A 77 8.74 7.14 7.16
C ASP A 77 7.24 7.45 7.28
N ARG A 78 6.41 6.42 7.45
CA ARG A 78 4.94 6.54 7.48
C ARG A 78 4.47 7.46 8.61
N THR A 79 5.23 7.56 9.70
CA THR A 79 4.95 8.48 10.81
C THR A 79 5.14 9.93 10.39
N VAL A 80 6.17 10.24 9.58
CA VAL A 80 6.42 11.59 9.05
C VAL A 80 5.34 12.01 8.06
N VAL A 81 4.96 11.14 7.12
CA VAL A 81 3.89 11.44 6.15
C VAL A 81 2.55 11.69 6.85
N ALA A 82 2.22 10.90 7.88
CA ALA A 82 0.99 11.06 8.65
C ALA A 82 0.98 12.32 9.53
N MET A 83 2.15 12.76 10.04
CA MET A 83 2.31 14.00 10.80
C MET A 83 2.25 15.27 9.93
N GLU A 84 2.64 15.18 8.65
CA GLU A 84 2.48 16.27 7.67
C GLU A 84 1.07 16.31 7.04
N ALA A 85 0.40 15.15 7.02
CA ALA A 85 -1.02 15.07 6.83
C ALA A 85 -1.75 15.57 8.09
N LYS A 86 -2.97 16.10 7.95
CA LYS A 86 -3.67 16.89 8.98
C LYS A 86 -4.25 16.02 10.13
N TYR A 87 -3.65 14.89 10.45
CA TYR A 87 -4.15 13.91 11.41
C TYR A 87 -3.69 14.22 12.83
N SER A 88 -4.51 13.87 13.82
CA SER A 88 -4.12 13.97 15.23
C SER A 88 -3.16 12.83 15.61
N PRO A 89 -2.30 13.01 16.64
CA PRO A 89 -1.43 11.94 17.13
C PRO A 89 -2.17 10.63 17.47
N ASP A 90 -3.37 10.73 18.06
CA ASP A 90 -4.19 9.55 18.37
C ASP A 90 -4.66 8.81 17.11
N THR A 91 -4.97 9.55 16.03
CA THR A 91 -5.31 8.95 14.73
C THR A 91 -4.10 8.25 14.13
N ILE A 92 -2.91 8.85 14.20
CA ILE A 92 -1.67 8.25 13.70
C ILE A 92 -1.37 6.93 14.44
N ALA A 93 -1.43 6.94 15.78
CA ALA A 93 -1.20 5.75 16.58
C ALA A 93 -2.21 4.62 16.26
N THR A 94 -3.47 4.98 16.03
CA THR A 94 -4.51 4.01 15.61
C THR A 94 -4.21 3.43 14.22
N MET A 95 -3.71 4.24 13.29
CA MET A 95 -3.34 3.79 11.96
C MET A 95 -2.14 2.85 11.99
N GLU A 96 -1.11 3.16 12.79
CA GLU A 96 0.05 2.30 13.01
C GLU A 96 -0.34 0.95 13.62
N GLU A 97 -1.20 0.95 14.66
CA GLU A 97 -1.69 -0.28 15.27
C GLU A 97 -2.48 -1.15 14.27
N ASN A 98 -3.39 -0.54 13.51
CA ASN A 98 -4.16 -1.25 12.48
C ASN A 98 -3.25 -1.86 11.40
N LEU A 99 -2.18 -1.16 11.05
CA LEU A 99 -1.17 -1.60 10.08
C LEU A 99 -0.32 -2.76 10.58
N ASP A 100 -0.01 -2.80 11.87
CA ASP A 100 0.68 -3.94 12.47
C ASP A 100 -0.22 -5.18 12.51
N ILE A 101 -1.51 -5.00 12.86
CA ILE A 101 -2.52 -6.08 12.86
C ILE A 101 -2.72 -6.64 11.45
N LEU A 102 -3.18 -5.81 10.52
CA LEU A 102 -2.52 -5.64 9.22
C LEU A 102 -1.58 -6.75 8.70
N ARG A 103 -0.29 -6.42 8.86
CA ARG A 103 0.89 -7.20 8.49
C ARG A 103 0.92 -8.57 9.17
N SER A 104 0.52 -8.66 10.44
CA SER A 104 0.46 -9.94 11.16
C SER A 104 -0.57 -10.90 10.55
N ASP A 105 -1.78 -10.41 10.30
CA ASP A 105 -2.86 -11.20 9.69
C ASP A 105 -2.51 -11.62 8.27
N TRP A 106 -1.88 -10.72 7.50
CA TRP A 106 -1.38 -11.06 6.17
C TRP A 106 -0.38 -12.21 6.20
N LYS A 107 0.60 -12.17 7.11
CA LYS A 107 1.59 -13.25 7.28
C LYS A 107 0.93 -14.57 7.66
N ALA A 108 -0.05 -14.53 8.56
CA ALA A 108 -0.81 -15.72 8.95
C ALA A 108 -1.64 -16.29 7.78
N PHE A 109 -2.28 -15.41 7.00
CA PHE A 109 -3.07 -15.77 5.83
C PHE A 109 -2.23 -16.46 4.76
N ILE A 110 -1.12 -15.84 4.33
CA ILE A 110 -0.24 -16.45 3.32
C ILE A 110 0.45 -17.70 3.86
N GLY A 111 0.83 -17.74 5.14
CA GLY A 111 1.44 -18.91 5.76
C GLY A 111 0.51 -20.12 5.81
N ARG A 112 -0.80 -19.89 5.83
CA ARG A 112 -1.81 -20.96 5.80
C ARG A 112 -2.10 -21.45 4.39
N TRP A 113 -2.24 -20.54 3.42
CA TRP A 113 -2.81 -20.85 2.11
C TRP A 113 -1.78 -21.05 1.01
N LEU A 114 -0.53 -20.65 1.23
CA LEU A 114 0.58 -20.96 0.33
C LEU A 114 1.24 -22.29 0.67
N PRO A 115 1.84 -22.97 -0.33
CA PRO A 115 1.85 -22.63 -1.74
C PRO A 115 0.59 -23.09 -2.50
N VAL A 116 -0.26 -23.91 -1.87
CA VAL A 116 -1.40 -24.57 -2.53
C VAL A 116 -2.64 -24.51 -1.66
N ILE A 117 -3.72 -23.98 -2.22
CA ILE A 117 -5.07 -24.04 -1.66
C ILE A 117 -5.69 -25.38 -2.06
N ALA A 118 -5.83 -26.28 -1.09
CA ALA A 118 -6.41 -27.60 -1.33
C ALA A 118 -7.91 -27.46 -1.69
N PRO A 119 -8.43 -28.20 -2.70
CA PRO A 119 -9.85 -28.15 -3.06
C PRO A 119 -10.81 -28.49 -1.90
N GLY A 120 -10.35 -29.31 -0.94
CA GLY A 120 -11.11 -29.67 0.26
C GLY A 120 -11.18 -28.57 1.33
N GLU A 121 -10.39 -27.51 1.18
CA GLU A 121 -10.39 -26.35 2.08
C GLU A 121 -10.92 -25.08 1.41
N TRP A 122 -11.43 -25.19 0.18
CA TRP A 122 -11.84 -24.08 -0.65
C TRP A 122 -12.83 -23.13 0.04
N GLU A 123 -13.84 -23.67 0.72
CA GLU A 123 -14.83 -22.86 1.44
C GLU A 123 -14.19 -22.04 2.57
N LYS A 124 -13.23 -22.61 3.29
CA LYS A 124 -12.50 -21.92 4.36
C LYS A 124 -11.58 -20.84 3.79
N PHE A 125 -10.95 -21.12 2.65
CA PHE A 125 -10.17 -20.11 1.92
C PHE A 125 -11.07 -18.96 1.50
N GLY A 126 -12.23 -19.23 0.90
CA GLY A 126 -13.20 -18.22 0.47
C GLY A 126 -13.56 -17.22 1.56
N VAL A 127 -13.98 -17.71 2.73
CA VAL A 127 -14.36 -16.88 3.88
C VAL A 127 -13.19 -16.02 4.38
N GLN A 128 -11.98 -16.57 4.45
CA GLN A 128 -10.82 -15.82 4.92
C GLN A 128 -10.31 -14.83 3.87
N ALA A 129 -10.35 -15.21 2.59
CA ALA A 129 -9.93 -14.37 1.49
C ALA A 129 -10.81 -13.13 1.36
N GLU A 130 -12.13 -13.27 1.52
CA GLU A 130 -13.05 -12.13 1.51
C GLU A 130 -12.62 -11.06 2.52
N SER A 131 -12.45 -11.43 3.79
CA SER A 131 -12.07 -10.47 4.84
C SER A 131 -10.65 -9.94 4.67
N MET A 132 -9.68 -10.79 4.32
CA MET A 132 -8.27 -10.39 4.23
C MET A 132 -8.02 -9.46 3.03
N LEU A 133 -8.58 -9.80 1.86
CA LEU A 133 -8.36 -9.04 0.63
C LEU A 133 -9.11 -7.70 0.62
N ASP A 134 -10.27 -7.64 1.26
CA ASP A 134 -10.99 -6.38 1.49
C ASP A 134 -10.19 -5.42 2.36
N ARG A 135 -9.63 -5.91 3.48
CA ARG A 135 -8.77 -5.11 4.36
C ARG A 135 -7.48 -4.65 3.67
N LEU A 136 -6.82 -5.54 2.92
CA LEU A 136 -5.62 -5.17 2.16
C LEU A 136 -5.93 -4.11 1.10
N SER A 137 -7.06 -4.26 0.39
CA SER A 137 -7.50 -3.29 -0.63
C SER A 137 -7.83 -1.93 -0.01
N SER A 138 -8.54 -1.93 1.11
CA SER A 138 -8.87 -0.72 1.85
C SER A 138 -7.62 0.00 2.35
N GLN A 139 -6.61 -0.75 2.80
CA GLN A 139 -5.35 -0.18 3.26
C GLN A 139 -4.58 0.48 2.12
N VAL A 140 -4.39 -0.20 0.99
CA VAL A 140 -3.65 0.41 -0.14
C VAL A 140 -4.40 1.60 -0.74
N MET A 141 -5.74 1.62 -0.69
CA MET A 141 -6.52 2.81 -1.08
C MET A 141 -6.27 3.99 -0.14
N LEU A 142 -6.32 3.76 1.18
CA LEU A 142 -6.03 4.79 2.17
C LEU A 142 -4.60 5.32 2.02
N GLU A 143 -3.62 4.44 1.86
CA GLU A 143 -2.22 4.84 1.62
C GLU A 143 -2.09 5.61 0.32
N THR A 144 -2.76 5.20 -0.76
CA THR A 144 -2.78 5.96 -2.03
C THR A 144 -3.28 7.38 -1.85
N GLU A 145 -4.37 7.59 -1.11
CA GLU A 145 -4.92 8.92 -0.86
C GLU A 145 -3.92 9.82 -0.12
N ILE A 146 -3.29 9.29 0.93
CA ILE A 146 -2.29 10.00 1.74
C ILE A 146 -1.04 10.31 0.91
N LEU A 147 -0.51 9.31 0.20
CA LEU A 147 0.68 9.42 -0.62
C LEU A 147 0.47 10.38 -1.80
N TYR A 148 -0.71 10.37 -2.43
CA TYR A 148 -1.02 11.27 -3.53
C TYR A 148 -1.10 12.73 -3.07
N ASP A 149 -1.72 13.00 -1.92
CA ASP A 149 -1.75 14.33 -1.31
C ASP A 149 -0.34 14.85 -1.02
N HIS A 150 0.57 13.97 -0.56
CA HIS A 150 1.97 14.30 -0.32
C HIS A 150 2.74 14.56 -1.62
N ALA A 151 2.64 13.65 -2.58
CA ALA A 151 3.30 13.76 -3.88
C ALA A 151 2.85 15.01 -4.67
N LEU A 152 1.60 15.46 -4.49
CA LEU A 152 1.11 16.73 -5.02
C LEU A 152 1.76 17.95 -4.35
N ARG A 153 1.92 17.94 -3.02
CA ARG A 153 2.56 19.05 -2.27
C ARG A 153 4.04 19.19 -2.61
N ASP A 154 4.72 18.06 -2.80
CA ASP A 154 6.15 18.02 -3.14
C ASP A 154 6.44 18.24 -4.62
N GLY A 155 5.40 18.41 -5.45
CA GLY A 155 5.53 18.64 -6.88
C GLY A 155 6.03 17.42 -7.66
N VAL A 156 5.93 16.22 -7.08
CA VAL A 156 6.24 14.92 -7.71
C VAL A 156 5.14 14.53 -8.71
N VAL A 157 3.89 14.86 -8.39
CA VAL A 157 2.71 14.61 -9.24
C VAL A 157 2.03 15.94 -9.59
N ARG A 158 1.48 16.05 -10.82
CA ARG A 158 0.64 17.20 -11.21
C ARG A 158 -0.84 16.98 -10.92
N PRO A 159 -1.63 18.05 -10.74
CA PRO A 159 -3.09 17.95 -10.75
C PRO A 159 -3.56 17.24 -12.04
N GLY A 160 -4.25 16.11 -11.88
CA GLY A 160 -4.67 15.24 -12.99
C GLY A 160 -3.93 13.89 -13.11
N GLY A 161 -3.10 13.51 -12.13
CA GLY A 161 -2.55 12.15 -12.00
C GLY A 161 -1.36 11.82 -12.91
N LEU A 162 -0.79 12.82 -13.58
CA LEU A 162 0.42 12.64 -14.38
C LEU A 162 1.66 12.79 -13.49
N VAL A 163 2.40 11.69 -13.35
CA VAL A 163 3.75 11.66 -12.76
C VAL A 163 4.70 12.47 -13.67
N LEU A 164 5.56 13.29 -13.07
CA LEU A 164 6.61 13.98 -13.81
C LEU A 164 7.82 13.06 -13.97
N HIS A 165 8.21 12.82 -15.23
CA HIS A 165 9.46 12.15 -15.60
C HIS A 165 10.59 13.15 -15.75
#